data_AF-A0A328AZS4-F1
#
_entry.id   AF-A0A328AZS4-F1
#
_cell.length_a   1.000
_cell.length_b   1.000
_cell.length_c   1.000
_cell.angle_alpha   90.00
_cell.angle_beta   90.00
_cell.angle_gamma   90.00
#
_symmetry.space_group_name_H-M   'P 1'
#
loop_
_entity.id
_entity.type
_entity.pdbx_description
1 polymer ?
#
loop_
_entity_poly.entity_id
_entity_poly.type
_entity_poly.pdbx_seq_one_letter_code
_entity_poly.pdbx_strand_id
1 'polypeptide(L)'
;MLLVADALLTLNHTVWLLAFGRVPNLFDLNGEANIPAWWSSAQLMVAGVIVALVVLRNFRTDRRSWAVAALSAMLILFSMDETASFHERLGQFIDGHLGGKAGTHLWDSGYWPFFIGIPGAIAAGYIVWSSLAFLSSVKGSIGRFAVGLAVLLGAAVGIELLNNSDVPALRTASEILEEALEMVGGSLLVWSACDLILRHPSTAEAAAALLPLPGRREMADPYDRIPAPIAPTPVAAAPASAAARPSKASRSAAPAPQAEEELPITLPPGSPRPRRPGAARSSLP
;
A
#
# COMPACT_ATOMS: atom_id res chain seq x y z
N MET A 1 -11.47 7.20 3.16
CA MET A 1 -11.56 6.01 2.30
C MET A 1 -10.73 4.87 2.88
N LEU A 2 -9.42 5.02 3.13
CA LEU A 2 -8.60 3.94 3.72
C LEU A 2 -9.15 3.43 5.06
N LEU A 3 -9.34 4.32 6.05
CA LEU A 3 -9.95 3.97 7.34
C LEU A 3 -11.36 3.34 7.25
N VAL A 4 -12.10 3.64 6.17
CA VAL A 4 -13.42 3.02 5.94
C VAL A 4 -13.22 1.57 5.50
N ALA A 5 -12.23 1.31 4.63
CA ALA A 5 -11.86 -0.05 4.25
C ALA A 5 -11.35 -0.84 5.46
N ASP A 6 -10.47 -0.27 6.28
CA ASP A 6 -9.98 -0.89 7.53
C ASP A 6 -11.17 -1.30 8.42
N ALA A 7 -12.08 -0.36 8.69
CA ALA A 7 -13.26 -0.63 9.51
C ALA A 7 -14.19 -1.68 8.90
N LEU A 8 -14.37 -1.70 7.58
CA LEU A 8 -15.21 -2.69 6.91
C LEU A 8 -14.61 -4.10 6.98
N LEU A 9 -13.28 -4.23 6.84
CA LEU A 9 -12.59 -5.51 6.97
C LEU A 9 -12.67 -6.04 8.41
N THR A 10 -12.37 -5.20 9.40
CA THR A 10 -12.50 -5.56 10.82
C THR A 10 -13.94 -5.93 11.20
N LEU A 11 -14.92 -5.16 10.71
CA LEU A 11 -16.34 -5.46 10.95
C LEU A 11 -16.74 -6.77 10.28
N ASN A 12 -16.28 -7.03 9.06
CA ASN A 12 -16.58 -8.27 8.34
C ASN A 12 -16.10 -9.50 9.12
N HIS A 13 -14.83 -9.48 9.55
CA HIS A 13 -14.25 -10.53 10.39
C HIS A 13 -15.08 -10.75 11.66
N THR A 14 -15.37 -9.66 12.39
CA THR A 14 -16.11 -9.71 13.67
C THR A 14 -17.52 -10.26 13.48
N VAL A 15 -18.23 -9.86 12.43
CA VAL A 15 -19.57 -10.37 12.12
C VAL A 15 -19.53 -11.86 11.82
N TRP A 16 -18.56 -12.33 11.02
CA TRP A 16 -18.42 -13.76 10.73
C TRP A 16 -18.16 -14.58 12.00
N LEU A 17 -17.24 -14.12 12.83
CA LEU A 17 -16.89 -14.78 14.09
C LEU A 17 -18.11 -14.87 15.02
N LEU A 18 -18.82 -13.75 15.25
CA LEU A 18 -19.96 -13.72 16.17
C LEU A 18 -21.18 -14.49 15.64
N ALA A 19 -21.46 -14.43 14.33
CA ALA A 19 -22.65 -15.05 13.76
C ALA A 19 -22.47 -16.56 13.49
N PHE A 20 -21.26 -17.01 13.17
CA PHE A 20 -21.00 -18.38 12.71
C PHE A 20 -19.95 -19.14 13.53
N GLY A 21 -19.31 -18.49 14.51
CA GLY A 21 -18.26 -19.11 15.33
C GLY A 21 -16.96 -19.40 14.56
N ARG A 22 -16.83 -18.92 13.32
CA ARG A 22 -15.66 -19.09 12.47
C ARG A 22 -15.61 -18.01 11.40
N VAL A 23 -14.40 -17.66 10.97
CA VAL A 23 -14.17 -16.73 9.87
C VAL A 23 -13.66 -17.51 8.66
N PRO A 24 -14.18 -17.29 7.44
CA PRO A 24 -13.58 -17.86 6.24
C PRO A 24 -12.15 -17.37 6.07
N ASN A 25 -11.21 -18.23 5.68
CA ASN A 25 -9.78 -17.86 5.52
C ASN A 25 -9.57 -16.59 4.67
N LEU A 26 -10.45 -16.30 3.71
CA LEU A 26 -10.39 -15.11 2.86
C LEU A 26 -10.56 -13.78 3.63
N PHE A 27 -11.22 -13.81 4.79
CA PHE A 27 -11.51 -12.65 5.65
C PHE A 27 -10.96 -12.83 7.07
N ASP A 28 -10.13 -13.86 7.28
CA ASP A 28 -9.44 -14.03 8.55
C ASP A 28 -8.47 -12.86 8.74
N LEU A 29 -8.47 -12.22 9.90
CA LEU A 29 -7.55 -11.11 10.15
C LEU A 29 -6.17 -11.68 10.50
N ASN A 30 -6.14 -12.70 11.34
CA ASN A 30 -4.93 -13.41 11.80
C ASN A 30 -4.35 -14.39 10.76
N GLY A 31 -4.77 -14.27 9.50
CA GLY A 31 -4.42 -15.22 8.46
C GLY A 31 -3.46 -14.61 7.43
N GLU A 32 -2.58 -15.43 6.89
CA GLU A 32 -1.74 -15.03 5.76
C GLU A 32 -2.49 -15.14 4.42
N ALA A 33 -2.02 -14.41 3.41
CA ALA A 33 -2.43 -14.54 2.01
C ALA A 33 -3.94 -14.40 1.75
N ASN A 34 -4.60 -13.51 2.50
CA ASN A 34 -6.02 -13.21 2.38
C ASN A 34 -6.27 -11.72 2.09
N ILE A 35 -7.52 -11.27 2.12
CA ILE A 35 -7.88 -9.89 1.77
C ILE A 35 -7.33 -8.87 2.77
N PRO A 36 -7.50 -9.03 4.10
CA PRO A 36 -6.85 -8.16 5.08
C PRO A 36 -5.33 -8.04 4.95
N ALA A 37 -4.61 -9.17 4.88
CA ALA A 37 -3.15 -9.17 4.75
C ALA A 37 -2.69 -8.47 3.45
N TRP A 38 -3.38 -8.73 2.34
CA TRP A 38 -3.09 -8.03 1.08
C TRP A 38 -3.34 -6.53 1.18
N TRP A 39 -4.41 -6.12 1.87
CA TRP A 39 -4.74 -4.72 2.08
C TRP A 39 -3.70 -4.00 2.93
N SER A 40 -3.32 -4.57 4.08
CA SER A 40 -2.25 -4.04 4.96
C SER A 40 -0.92 -3.92 4.20
N SER A 41 -0.52 -4.99 3.50
CA SER A 41 0.69 -4.99 2.68
C SER A 41 0.66 -3.92 1.59
N ALA A 42 -0.47 -3.74 0.89
CA ALA A 42 -0.62 -2.73 -0.15
C ALA A 42 -0.49 -1.30 0.41
N GLN A 43 -1.01 -1.03 1.61
CA GLN A 43 -0.84 0.27 2.27
C GLN A 43 0.63 0.57 2.52
N LEU A 44 1.35 -0.38 3.12
CA LEU A 44 2.78 -0.25 3.44
C LEU A 44 3.63 -0.08 2.17
N MET A 45 3.34 -0.87 1.12
CA MET A 45 4.00 -0.74 -0.19
C MET A 45 3.78 0.65 -0.79
N VAL A 46 2.52 1.11 -0.84
CA VAL A 46 2.17 2.43 -1.40
C VAL A 46 2.86 3.55 -0.62
N ALA A 47 2.83 3.50 0.71
CA ALA A 47 3.54 4.47 1.55
C ALA A 47 5.05 4.47 1.26
N GLY A 48 5.67 3.29 1.23
CA GLY A 48 7.08 3.10 0.91
C GLY A 48 7.47 3.65 -0.46
N VAL A 49 6.71 3.33 -1.51
CA VAL A 49 6.94 3.80 -2.89
C VAL A 49 6.79 5.32 -2.99
N ILE A 50 5.77 5.92 -2.37
CA ILE A 50 5.58 7.38 -2.39
C ILE A 50 6.77 8.08 -1.71
N VAL A 51 7.24 7.59 -0.57
CA VAL A 51 8.43 8.12 0.10
C VAL A 51 9.66 7.94 -0.80
N ALA A 52 9.81 6.81 -1.49
CA ALA A 52 10.90 6.57 -2.44
C ALA A 52 10.94 7.61 -3.57
N LEU A 53 9.78 7.98 -4.13
CA LEU A 53 9.68 8.98 -5.19
C LEU A 53 10.17 10.36 -4.72
N VAL A 54 9.85 10.74 -3.48
CA VAL A 54 10.37 11.97 -2.86
C VAL A 54 11.90 11.88 -2.70
N VAL A 55 12.41 10.76 -2.20
CA VAL A 55 13.86 10.52 -2.02
C VAL A 55 14.62 10.61 -3.35
N LEU A 56 14.12 9.97 -4.41
CA LEU A 56 14.77 9.94 -5.73
C LEU A 56 14.97 11.35 -6.32
N ARG A 57 14.08 12.29 -6.03
CA ARG A 57 14.21 13.69 -6.46
C ARG A 57 15.26 14.49 -5.67
N ASN A 58 15.61 14.05 -4.46
CA ASN A 58 16.53 14.76 -3.56
C ASN A 58 17.89 14.05 -3.38
N PHE A 59 18.04 12.86 -3.95
CA PHE A 59 19.18 11.97 -3.68
C PHE A 59 20.56 12.59 -4.00
N ARG A 60 20.61 13.49 -5.00
CA ARG A 60 21.84 14.17 -5.42
C ARG A 60 22.09 15.50 -4.70
N THR A 61 21.06 16.07 -4.06
CA THR A 61 21.10 17.44 -3.53
C THR A 61 21.10 17.47 -2.00
N ASP A 62 20.53 16.46 -1.34
CA ASP A 62 20.47 16.38 0.12
C ASP A 62 20.96 15.03 0.61
N ARG A 63 22.07 15.01 1.35
CA ARG A 63 22.62 13.80 2.00
C ARG A 63 21.64 13.18 3.00
N ARG A 64 20.72 13.97 3.56
CA ARG A 64 19.68 13.49 4.49
C ARG A 64 18.66 12.59 3.80
N SER A 65 18.58 12.63 2.47
CA SER A 65 17.74 11.73 1.66
C SER A 65 18.05 10.26 1.91
N TRP A 66 19.26 9.91 2.36
CA TRP A 66 19.62 8.53 2.72
C TRP A 66 18.84 7.99 3.93
N ALA A 67 18.62 8.81 4.96
CA ALA A 67 17.83 8.40 6.11
C ALA A 67 16.36 8.13 5.72
N VAL A 68 15.83 8.98 4.83
CA VAL A 68 14.47 8.82 4.30
C VAL A 68 14.37 7.67 3.29
N ALA A 69 15.46 7.37 2.58
CA ALA A 69 15.57 6.15 1.76
C ALA A 69 15.45 4.90 2.65
N ALA A 70 16.09 4.89 3.82
CA ALA A 70 15.95 3.81 4.79
C ALA A 70 14.51 3.69 5.31
N LEU A 71 13.81 4.81 5.54
CA LEU A 71 12.38 4.80 5.89
C LEU A 71 11.53 4.18 4.79
N SER A 72 11.75 4.55 3.52
CA SER A 72 11.07 3.95 2.38
C SER A 72 11.32 2.45 2.27
N ALA A 73 12.59 2.02 2.37
CA ALA A 73 12.97 0.62 2.32
C ALA A 73 12.35 -0.18 3.47
N MET A 74 12.32 0.37 4.68
CA MET A 74 11.69 -0.26 5.85
C MET A 74 10.19 -0.51 5.62
N LEU A 75 9.45 0.47 5.10
CA LEU A 75 8.02 0.30 4.80
C LEU A 75 7.78 -0.78 3.74
N ILE A 76 8.64 -0.85 2.72
CA ILE A 76 8.58 -1.91 1.70
C ILE A 76 8.89 -3.27 2.33
N LEU A 77 9.87 -3.35 3.23
CA LEU A 77 10.19 -4.59 3.94
C LEU A 77 9.04 -5.05 4.85
N PHE A 78 8.36 -4.13 5.54
CA PHE A 78 7.15 -4.48 6.31
C PHE A 78 6.03 -4.99 5.40
N SER A 79 5.82 -4.38 4.23
CA SER A 79 4.88 -4.92 3.22
C SER A 79 5.25 -6.34 2.76
N MET A 80 6.53 -6.61 2.55
CA MET A 80 6.98 -7.95 2.15
C MET A 80 6.79 -8.97 3.26
N ASP A 81 7.08 -8.57 4.50
CA ASP A 81 6.90 -9.41 5.68
C ASP A 81 5.43 -9.79 5.88
N GLU A 82 4.52 -8.83 5.79
CA GLU A 82 3.07 -9.05 5.86
C GLU A 82 2.56 -10.11 4.86
N THR A 83 3.22 -10.25 3.70
CA THR A 83 2.81 -11.23 2.68
C THR A 83 3.56 -12.56 2.78
N ALA A 84 4.76 -12.55 3.33
CA ALA A 84 5.65 -13.72 3.36
C ALA A 84 5.79 -14.35 4.76
N SER A 85 5.30 -13.66 5.79
CA SER A 85 5.41 -13.96 7.22
C SER A 85 6.83 -14.33 7.61
N PHE A 86 7.80 -13.47 7.27
CA PHE A 86 9.20 -13.73 7.60
C PHE A 86 9.42 -13.70 9.11
N HIS A 87 8.81 -12.75 9.82
CA HIS A 87 8.94 -12.65 11.26
C HIS A 87 8.35 -13.87 11.98
N GLU A 88 7.22 -14.41 11.51
CA GLU A 88 6.63 -15.62 12.08
C GLU A 88 7.53 -16.84 11.86
N ARG A 89 8.00 -17.06 10.62
CA ARG A 89 8.86 -18.20 10.29
C ARG A 89 10.17 -18.15 11.05
N LEU A 90 10.76 -16.97 11.18
CA LEU A 90 11.96 -16.77 11.98
C LEU A 90 11.66 -16.94 13.48
N GLY A 91 10.50 -16.50 13.94
CA GLY A 91 9.99 -16.73 15.29
C GLY A 91 9.87 -18.20 15.62
N GLN A 92 9.21 -18.99 14.77
CA GLN A 92 9.09 -20.44 14.90
C GLN A 92 10.47 -21.12 14.91
N PHE A 93 11.41 -20.65 14.09
CA PHE A 93 12.79 -21.13 14.11
C PHE A 93 13.47 -20.84 15.46
N ILE A 94 13.34 -19.62 16.00
CA ILE A 94 13.91 -19.23 17.30
C ILE A 94 13.28 -20.06 18.42
N ASP A 95 11.95 -20.18 18.44
CA ASP A 95 11.21 -20.98 19.42
C ASP A 95 11.73 -22.41 19.47
N GLY A 96 11.93 -23.05 18.30
CA GLY A 96 12.49 -24.39 18.21
C GLY A 96 13.91 -24.52 18.79
N HIS A 97 14.76 -23.50 18.63
CA HIS A 97 16.13 -23.51 19.15
C HIS A 97 16.21 -23.20 20.65
N LEU A 98 15.20 -22.53 21.21
CA LEU A 98 15.13 -22.18 22.64
C LEU A 98 14.37 -23.21 23.50
N GLY A 99 14.02 -24.36 22.93
CA GLY A 99 13.32 -25.44 23.64
C GLY A 99 11.79 -25.42 23.53
N GLY A 100 11.25 -24.59 22.63
CA GLY A 100 9.82 -24.41 22.40
C GLY A 100 9.19 -23.38 23.33
N LYS A 101 7.99 -22.89 22.95
CA LYS A 101 7.20 -21.93 23.73
C LYS A 101 6.20 -22.58 24.70
N ALA A 102 5.99 -23.88 24.60
CA ALA A 102 5.03 -24.62 25.42
C ALA A 102 5.39 -24.57 26.91
N GLY A 103 4.43 -24.22 27.77
CA GLY A 103 4.63 -24.11 29.21
C GLY A 103 5.33 -22.83 29.67
N THR A 104 5.52 -21.86 28.77
CA THR A 104 6.04 -20.52 29.09
C THR A 104 4.91 -19.49 29.14
N HIS A 105 5.18 -18.31 29.71
CA HIS A 105 4.25 -17.17 29.63
C HIS A 105 4.11 -16.58 28.21
N LEU A 106 4.90 -17.07 27.25
CA LEU A 106 4.95 -16.65 25.86
C LEU A 106 4.43 -17.76 24.94
N TRP A 107 3.53 -18.60 25.43
CA TRP A 107 3.11 -19.81 24.73
C TRP A 107 2.36 -19.50 23.42
N ASP A 108 1.77 -18.30 23.32
CA ASP A 108 1.05 -17.82 22.14
C ASP A 108 1.99 -17.00 21.26
N SER A 109 2.48 -15.86 21.78
CA SER A 109 3.35 -14.93 21.04
C SER A 109 4.75 -15.46 20.71
N GLY A 110 5.23 -16.48 21.43
CA GLY A 110 6.61 -16.98 21.28
C GLY A 110 7.68 -15.95 21.63
N TYR A 111 8.91 -16.19 21.17
CA TYR A 111 10.07 -15.34 21.48
C TYR A 111 10.31 -14.23 20.43
N TRP A 112 9.62 -14.28 19.29
CA TRP A 112 9.84 -13.37 18.18
C TRP A 112 9.75 -11.87 18.57
N PRO A 113 8.86 -11.42 19.48
CA PRO A 113 8.79 -10.00 19.84
C PRO A 113 10.09 -9.49 20.48
N PHE A 114 10.86 -10.34 21.14
CA PHE A 114 12.12 -9.95 21.79
C PHE A 114 13.31 -9.91 20.83
N PHE A 115 13.34 -10.84 19.85
CA PHE A 115 14.48 -10.99 18.94
C PHE A 115 14.30 -10.23 17.62
N ILE A 116 13.05 -9.98 17.21
CA ILE A 116 12.70 -9.33 15.95
C ILE A 116 11.90 -8.06 16.22
N GLY A 117 10.79 -8.16 16.96
CA GLY A 117 9.84 -7.05 17.19
C GLY A 117 10.49 -5.82 17.83
N ILE A 118 10.99 -5.93 19.05
CA ILE A 118 11.61 -4.84 19.82
C ILE A 118 12.84 -4.26 19.08
N PRO A 119 13.81 -5.07 18.60
CA PRO A 119 14.93 -4.55 17.80
C PRO A 119 14.46 -3.83 16.54
N GLY A 120 13.45 -4.37 15.84
CA GLY A 120 12.83 -3.75 14.67
C GLY A 120 12.18 -2.40 14.99
N ALA A 121 11.43 -2.31 16.09
CA ALA A 121 10.82 -1.07 16.56
C ALA A 121 11.85 -0.01 16.96
N ILE A 122 12.95 -0.42 17.62
CA ILE A 122 14.07 0.47 17.94
C ILE A 122 14.74 0.98 16.65
N ALA A 123 14.99 0.10 15.68
CA ALA A 123 15.55 0.47 14.38
C ALA A 123 14.63 1.45 13.64
N ALA A 124 13.31 1.21 13.63
CA ALA A 124 12.32 2.11 13.04
C ALA A 124 12.35 3.49 13.72
N GLY A 125 12.38 3.54 15.05
CA GLY A 125 12.52 4.79 15.81
C GLY A 125 13.80 5.55 15.45
N TYR A 126 14.92 4.85 15.32
CA TYR A 126 16.20 5.43 14.88
C TYR A 126 16.15 5.97 13.44
N ILE A 127 15.49 5.25 12.52
CA ILE A 127 15.32 5.68 11.12
C ILE A 127 14.47 6.96 11.05
N VAL A 128 13.37 7.03 11.81
CA VAL A 128 12.54 8.26 11.91
C VAL A 128 13.34 9.40 12.51
N TRP A 129 14.06 9.15 13.60
CA TRP A 129 14.91 10.15 14.24
C TRP A 129 15.97 10.71 13.29
N SER A 130 16.64 9.84 12.53
CA SER A 130 17.61 10.21 11.50
C SER A 130 16.97 10.96 10.32
N SER A 131 15.67 10.77 10.10
CA SER A 131 14.88 11.41 9.04
C SER A 131 14.29 12.76 9.45
N LEU A 132 14.36 13.16 10.73
CA LEU A 132 13.68 14.36 11.25
C LEU A 132 14.03 15.63 10.48
N ALA A 133 15.31 15.81 10.14
CA ALA A 133 15.78 17.00 9.44
C ALA A 133 15.22 17.12 8.00
N PHE A 134 14.91 15.99 7.36
CA PHE A 134 14.28 15.98 6.04
C PHE A 134 12.76 16.12 6.17
N LEU A 135 12.14 15.36 7.07
CA LEU A 135 10.70 15.37 7.29
C LEU A 135 10.20 16.72 7.84
N SER A 136 11.04 17.50 8.53
CA SER A 136 10.69 18.84 9.02
C SER A 136 10.47 19.88 7.90
N SER A 137 10.89 19.57 6.66
CA SER A 137 10.58 20.40 5.48
C SER A 137 9.08 20.53 5.21
N VAL A 138 8.27 19.56 5.67
CA VAL A 138 6.81 19.58 5.58
C VAL A 138 6.23 19.65 6.99
N LYS A 139 5.54 20.76 7.29
CA LYS A 139 4.95 21.00 8.62
C LYS A 139 4.01 19.87 9.03
N GLY A 140 4.35 19.22 10.15
CA GLY A 140 3.58 18.13 10.73
C GLY A 140 3.93 16.74 10.21
N SER A 141 4.78 16.60 9.18
CA SER A 141 5.13 15.30 8.61
C SER A 141 5.75 14.36 9.64
N ILE A 142 6.66 14.86 10.48
CA ILE A 142 7.26 14.09 11.58
C ILE A 142 6.19 13.47 12.48
N GLY A 143 5.22 14.29 12.94
CA GLY A 143 4.18 13.83 13.84
C GLY A 143 3.29 12.78 13.20
N ARG A 144 2.92 12.95 11.93
CA ARG A 144 2.05 11.97 11.24
C ARG A 144 2.76 10.63 11.02
N PHE A 145 4.02 10.64 10.58
CA PHE A 145 4.81 9.40 10.47
C PHE A 145 5.03 8.74 11.82
N ALA A 146 5.35 9.52 12.86
CA ALA A 146 5.56 9.00 14.21
C ALA A 146 4.29 8.35 14.77
N VAL A 147 3.12 8.98 14.59
CA VAL A 147 1.84 8.40 15.02
C VAL A 147 1.51 7.14 14.22
N GLY A 148 1.66 7.16 12.90
CA GLY A 148 1.40 5.97 12.06
C GLY A 148 2.28 4.78 12.45
N LEU A 149 3.59 5.00 12.63
CA LEU A 149 4.52 3.96 13.09
C LEU A 149 4.27 3.52 14.53
N ALA A 150 3.92 4.44 15.43
CA ALA A 150 3.62 4.08 16.81
C ALA A 150 2.35 3.23 16.92
N VAL A 151 1.33 3.52 16.10
CA VAL A 151 0.11 2.70 16.03
C VAL A 151 0.42 1.33 15.44
N LEU A 152 1.11 1.28 14.29
CA LEU A 152 1.50 0.02 13.63
C LEU A 152 2.36 -0.88 14.54
N LEU A 153 3.51 -0.37 14.98
CA LEU A 153 4.47 -1.15 15.77
C LEU A 153 4.00 -1.39 17.20
N GLY A 154 3.20 -0.48 17.74
CA GLY A 154 2.58 -0.63 19.05
C GLY A 154 1.53 -1.74 19.06
N ALA A 155 0.83 -1.96 17.95
CA ALA A 155 -0.03 -3.12 17.75
C ALA A 155 0.82 -4.40 17.62
N ALA A 156 1.62 -4.49 16.55
CA ALA A 156 2.43 -5.67 16.20
C ALA A 156 3.32 -6.20 17.33
N VAL A 157 3.94 -5.31 18.11
CA VAL A 157 4.85 -5.73 19.19
C VAL A 157 4.17 -5.62 20.54
N GLY A 158 3.38 -4.57 20.75
CA GLY A 158 2.82 -4.27 22.07
C GLY A 158 1.62 -5.13 22.41
N ILE A 159 0.67 -5.30 21.48
CA ILE A 159 -0.52 -6.12 21.72
C ILE A 159 -0.14 -7.59 21.74
N GLU A 160 0.69 -8.04 20.81
CA GLU A 160 1.23 -9.40 20.79
C GLU A 160 1.89 -9.80 22.12
N LEU A 161 2.75 -8.92 22.69
CA LEU A 161 3.37 -9.18 23.99
C LEU A 161 2.36 -9.32 25.13
N LEU A 162 1.23 -8.62 25.04
CA LEU A 162 0.14 -8.72 26.01
C LEU A 162 -0.80 -9.89 25.71
N ASN A 163 -0.75 -10.44 24.49
CA ASN A 163 -1.62 -11.48 24.00
C ASN A 163 -1.11 -12.88 24.39
N ASN A 164 -1.15 -13.17 25.70
CA ASN A 164 -0.81 -14.50 26.23
C ASN A 164 -1.90 -15.00 27.21
N SER A 165 -3.15 -14.61 26.95
CA SER A 165 -4.29 -14.92 27.82
C SER A 165 -4.81 -16.34 27.60
N ASP A 166 -5.01 -17.08 28.69
CA ASP A 166 -5.68 -18.39 28.67
C ASP A 166 -7.19 -18.27 28.38
N VAL A 167 -7.76 -17.06 28.40
CA VAL A 167 -9.19 -16.82 28.14
C VAL A 167 -9.39 -16.64 26.63
N PRO A 168 -10.03 -17.58 25.91
CA PRO A 168 -10.10 -17.55 24.45
C PRO A 168 -10.74 -16.28 23.90
N ALA A 169 -11.78 -15.77 24.58
CA ALA A 169 -12.46 -14.55 24.16
C ALA A 169 -11.58 -13.29 24.27
N LEU A 170 -10.70 -13.21 25.27
CA LEU A 170 -9.77 -12.09 25.40
C LEU A 170 -8.67 -12.19 24.35
N ARG A 171 -8.15 -13.39 24.10
CA ARG A 171 -7.15 -13.63 23.05
C ARG A 171 -7.69 -13.19 21.69
N THR A 172 -8.86 -13.69 21.29
CA THR A 172 -9.46 -13.31 20.01
C THR A 172 -9.79 -11.82 19.93
N ALA A 173 -10.19 -11.17 21.04
CA ALA A 173 -10.39 -9.73 21.05
C ALA A 173 -9.07 -8.94 20.88
N SER A 174 -7.97 -9.43 21.46
CA SER A 174 -6.64 -8.86 21.29
C SER A 174 -6.15 -9.00 19.85
N GLU A 175 -6.27 -10.19 19.25
CA GLU A 175 -5.93 -10.45 17.83
C GLU A 175 -6.69 -9.48 16.90
N ILE A 176 -8.01 -9.35 17.08
CA ILE A 176 -8.81 -8.41 16.27
C ILE A 176 -8.34 -6.96 16.47
N LEU A 177 -8.01 -6.58 17.70
CA LEU A 177 -7.56 -5.22 18.02
C LEU A 177 -6.18 -4.93 17.42
N GLU A 178 -5.26 -5.89 17.50
CA GLU A 178 -3.92 -5.84 16.91
C GLU A 178 -4.01 -5.57 15.42
N GLU A 179 -4.65 -6.48 14.69
CA GLU A 179 -4.83 -6.43 13.23
C GLU A 179 -5.54 -5.14 12.78
N ALA A 180 -6.56 -4.71 13.51
CA ALA A 180 -7.27 -3.47 13.22
C ALA A 180 -6.35 -2.25 13.39
N LEU A 181 -5.53 -2.21 14.44
CA LEU A 181 -4.60 -1.11 14.68
C LEU A 181 -3.45 -1.11 13.68
N GLU A 182 -2.96 -2.28 13.25
CA GLU A 182 -1.95 -2.36 12.20
C GLU A 182 -2.43 -1.75 10.88
N MET A 183 -3.63 -2.10 10.43
CA MET A 183 -4.25 -1.48 9.25
C MET A 183 -4.43 0.03 9.42
N VAL A 184 -4.86 0.49 10.61
CA VAL A 184 -4.97 1.94 10.90
C VAL A 184 -3.59 2.61 10.83
N GLY A 185 -2.54 1.96 11.34
CA GLY A 185 -1.15 2.40 11.23
C GLY A 185 -0.71 2.54 9.76
N GLY A 186 -0.99 1.52 8.94
CA GLY A 186 -0.75 1.54 7.49
C GLY A 186 -1.47 2.69 6.78
N SER A 187 -2.76 2.87 7.06
CA SER A 187 -3.58 4.01 6.60
C SER A 187 -2.95 5.36 6.92
N LEU A 188 -2.49 5.55 8.16
CA LEU A 188 -1.85 6.80 8.61
C LEU A 188 -0.51 7.03 7.91
N LEU A 189 0.24 5.97 7.63
CA LEU A 189 1.51 6.06 6.90
C LEU A 189 1.31 6.41 5.43
N VAL A 190 0.30 5.85 4.77
CA VAL A 190 -0.09 6.25 3.40
C VAL A 190 -0.49 7.73 3.39
N TRP A 191 -1.32 8.16 4.34
CA TRP A 191 -1.69 9.57 4.46
C TRP A 191 -0.48 10.48 4.66
N SER A 192 0.46 10.08 5.52
CA SER A 192 1.70 10.81 5.79
C SER A 192 2.58 10.92 4.54
N ALA A 193 2.73 9.83 3.79
CA ALA A 193 3.50 9.79 2.56
C ALA A 193 2.87 10.66 1.46
N CYS A 194 1.55 10.61 1.30
CA CYS A 194 0.79 11.48 0.41
C CYS A 194 0.97 12.97 0.77
N ASP A 195 0.85 13.34 2.05
CA ASP A 195 1.05 14.73 2.47
C ASP A 195 2.50 15.19 2.20
N LEU A 196 3.48 14.31 2.44
CA LEU A 196 4.88 14.56 2.15
C LEU A 196 5.10 14.83 0.66
N ILE A 197 4.68 13.94 -0.25
CA ILE A 197 4.92 14.13 -1.69
C ILE A 197 4.19 15.35 -2.26
N LEU A 198 3.01 15.68 -1.74
CA LEU A 198 2.23 16.83 -2.21
C LEU A 198 2.81 18.17 -1.76
N ARG A 199 3.45 18.22 -0.58
CA ARG A 199 3.92 19.48 0.03
C ARG A 199 5.43 19.66 0.05
N HIS A 200 6.21 18.61 -0.23
CA HIS A 200 7.66 18.71 -0.21
C HIS A 200 8.15 19.63 -1.34
N PRO A 201 9.03 20.61 -1.08
CA PRO A 201 9.41 21.62 -2.07
C PRO A 201 9.90 21.08 -3.41
N SER A 202 10.63 19.96 -3.41
CA SER A 202 11.17 19.36 -4.64
C SER A 202 10.18 18.51 -5.45
N THR A 203 8.99 18.22 -4.91
CA THR A 203 7.94 17.46 -5.61
C THR A 203 6.66 18.26 -5.80
N ALA A 204 6.49 19.38 -5.10
CA ALA A 204 5.28 20.20 -5.13
C ALA A 204 4.86 20.64 -6.54
N GLU A 205 5.80 21.03 -7.41
CA GLU A 205 5.50 21.43 -8.79
C GLU A 205 4.97 20.25 -9.63
N ALA A 206 5.63 19.09 -9.55
CA ALA A 206 5.19 17.89 -10.25
C ALA A 206 3.83 17.38 -9.71
N ALA A 207 3.63 17.46 -8.40
CA ALA A 207 2.35 17.12 -7.77
C ALA A 207 1.23 18.06 -8.23
N ALA A 208 1.49 19.36 -8.30
CA ALA A 208 0.53 20.35 -8.78
C ALA A 208 0.12 20.12 -10.24
N ALA A 209 1.04 19.62 -11.08
CA ALA A 209 0.74 19.25 -12.47
C ALA A 209 -0.13 17.99 -12.61
N LEU A 210 -0.12 17.09 -11.62
CA LEU A 210 -0.91 15.85 -11.62
C LEU A 210 -2.29 16.02 -11.01
N LEU A 211 -2.46 16.98 -10.10
CA LEU A 211 -3.78 17.31 -9.57
C LEU A 211 -4.64 17.85 -10.71
N PRO A 212 -5.87 17.35 -10.91
CA PRO A 212 -6.77 17.92 -11.90
C PRO A 212 -6.83 19.42 -11.64
N LEU A 213 -6.44 20.21 -12.66
CA LEU A 213 -6.49 21.67 -12.61
C LEU A 213 -7.79 22.02 -11.91
N PRO A 214 -7.79 22.70 -10.74
CA PRO A 214 -8.99 22.91 -9.96
C PRO A 214 -10.03 23.45 -10.92
N GLY A 215 -10.99 22.58 -11.26
CA GLY A 215 -11.64 22.65 -12.57
C GLY A 215 -12.13 24.04 -12.77
N ARG A 216 -11.61 24.78 -13.78
CA ARG A 216 -11.89 26.18 -14.10
C ARG A 216 -13.15 26.62 -13.35
N ARG A 217 -12.99 27.01 -12.09
CA ARG A 217 -14.10 27.47 -11.27
C ARG A 217 -14.36 28.81 -11.87
N GLU A 218 -15.26 28.85 -12.84
CA GLU A 218 -15.70 30.05 -13.54
C GLU A 218 -14.53 31.03 -13.69
N MET A 219 -13.55 30.72 -14.55
CA MET A 219 -13.15 31.83 -15.41
C MET A 219 -14.46 32.16 -16.11
N ALA A 220 -15.19 33.13 -15.53
CA ALA A 220 -16.32 33.79 -16.17
C ALA A 220 -15.92 33.89 -17.62
N ASP A 221 -16.73 33.29 -18.48
CA ASP A 221 -16.38 33.14 -19.87
C ASP A 221 -15.78 34.48 -20.31
N PRO A 222 -14.56 34.56 -20.87
CA PRO A 222 -14.06 35.82 -21.38
C PRO A 222 -15.10 36.52 -22.29
N TYR A 223 -16.07 35.75 -22.81
CA TYR A 223 -17.26 36.22 -23.52
C TYR A 223 -18.39 36.83 -22.66
N ASP A 224 -18.49 36.58 -21.35
CA ASP A 224 -19.43 37.29 -20.44
C ASP A 224 -19.03 38.75 -20.22
N ARG A 225 -17.81 39.15 -20.64
CA ARG A 225 -17.38 40.55 -20.74
C ARG A 225 -17.32 41.07 -22.16
N ILE A 226 -17.93 40.42 -23.14
CA ILE A 226 -18.25 41.12 -24.39
C ILE A 226 -19.36 42.12 -24.04
N PRO A 227 -19.10 43.45 -24.04
CA PRO A 227 -20.19 44.40 -24.02
C PRO A 227 -21.14 44.06 -25.16
N ALA A 228 -22.45 44.04 -24.88
CA ALA A 228 -23.49 43.71 -25.85
C ALA A 228 -23.15 44.31 -27.22
N PRO A 229 -23.24 43.54 -28.31
CA PRO A 229 -22.79 43.97 -29.63
C PRO A 229 -23.35 45.35 -29.92
N ILE A 230 -22.46 46.32 -30.12
CA ILE A 230 -22.82 47.65 -30.58
C ILE A 230 -23.62 47.42 -31.86
N ALA A 231 -24.86 47.91 -31.87
CA ALA A 231 -25.77 47.76 -33.00
C ALA A 231 -25.01 48.13 -34.29
N PRO A 232 -25.02 47.26 -35.32
CA PRO A 232 -24.23 47.48 -36.51
C PRO A 232 -24.63 48.80 -37.16
N THR A 233 -23.69 49.73 -37.24
CA THR A 233 -23.78 50.87 -38.14
C THR A 233 -23.93 50.31 -39.56
N PRO A 234 -24.91 50.77 -40.35
CA PRO A 234 -25.16 50.21 -41.68
C PRO A 234 -23.95 50.43 -42.59
N VAL A 235 -23.18 49.37 -42.83
CA VAL A 235 -22.06 49.37 -43.76
C VAL A 235 -22.60 49.16 -45.17
N ALA A 236 -22.31 50.12 -46.04
CA ALA A 236 -22.63 50.04 -47.46
C ALA A 236 -21.97 48.82 -48.12
N ALA A 237 -22.75 48.13 -48.94
CA ALA A 237 -22.38 46.88 -49.60
C ALA A 237 -21.11 47.01 -50.45
N ALA A 238 -20.10 46.18 -50.16
CA ALA A 238 -18.94 45.98 -51.01
C ALA A 238 -19.20 44.84 -52.02
N PRO A 239 -18.67 44.93 -53.25
CA PRO A 239 -18.92 43.96 -54.31
C PRO A 239 -18.16 42.65 -54.10
N ALA A 240 -18.81 41.56 -54.52
CA ALA A 240 -18.35 40.19 -54.46
C ALA A 240 -17.03 39.98 -55.22
N SER A 241 -16.05 39.34 -54.55
CA SER A 241 -14.87 38.78 -55.19
C SER A 241 -14.74 37.30 -54.82
N ALA A 242 -14.67 36.49 -55.87
CA ALA A 242 -14.59 35.03 -55.85
C ALA A 242 -13.13 34.57 -55.77
N ALA A 243 -12.85 33.51 -54.98
CA ALA A 243 -11.72 32.55 -55.09
C ALA A 243 -11.44 31.95 -53.70
N ALA A 244 -10.91 30.75 -53.50
CA ALA A 244 -10.76 29.50 -54.24
C ALA A 244 -10.32 28.50 -53.15
N ARG A 245 -10.86 27.27 -53.16
CA ARG A 245 -10.49 26.19 -52.22
C ARG A 245 -9.20 25.50 -52.68
N PRO A 246 -8.33 25.09 -51.74
CA PRO A 246 -7.56 23.85 -51.86
C PRO A 246 -7.92 22.91 -50.68
N SER A 247 -8.44 21.71 -50.93
CA SER A 247 -7.80 20.47 -51.41
C SER A 247 -7.09 19.68 -50.31
N LYS A 248 -7.59 18.46 -50.11
CA LYS A 248 -7.18 17.39 -49.18
C LYS A 248 -5.82 16.77 -49.55
N ALA A 249 -5.05 16.33 -48.56
CA ALA A 249 -4.13 15.17 -48.57
C ALA A 249 -3.38 15.15 -47.21
N SER A 250 -2.98 14.06 -46.57
CA SER A 250 -3.07 12.62 -46.79
C SER A 250 -2.85 11.94 -45.42
N ARG A 251 -3.70 10.99 -45.02
CA ARG A 251 -3.46 10.12 -43.86
C ARG A 251 -2.47 9.02 -44.25
N SER A 252 -1.33 8.96 -43.55
CA SER A 252 -0.38 7.84 -43.63
C SER A 252 -0.85 6.70 -42.71
N ALA A 253 -0.88 5.48 -43.25
CA ALA A 253 -1.31 4.27 -42.58
C ALA A 253 -0.19 3.66 -41.72
N ALA A 254 -0.54 3.23 -40.50
CA ALA A 254 0.34 2.46 -39.63
C ALA A 254 0.33 0.97 -40.04
N PRO A 255 1.47 0.25 -39.96
CA PRO A 255 1.54 -1.17 -40.29
C PRO A 255 0.95 -2.06 -39.20
N ALA A 256 0.38 -3.18 -39.63
CA ALA A 256 -0.23 -4.22 -38.80
C ALA A 256 0.81 -5.00 -37.97
N PRO A 257 0.43 -5.51 -36.78
CA PRO A 257 1.31 -6.33 -35.95
C PRO A 257 1.52 -7.71 -36.58
N GLN A 258 2.77 -8.16 -36.61
CA GLN A 258 3.19 -9.49 -37.05
C GLN A 258 2.77 -10.53 -36.01
N ALA A 259 2.26 -11.67 -36.48
CA ALA A 259 1.84 -12.80 -35.67
C ALA A 259 3.06 -13.44 -34.99
N GLU A 260 2.99 -13.63 -33.67
CA GLU A 260 3.95 -14.41 -32.91
C GLU A 260 3.79 -15.91 -33.24
N GLU A 261 4.89 -16.52 -33.62
CA GLU A 261 5.03 -17.93 -33.95
C GLU A 261 5.19 -18.73 -32.64
N GLU A 262 4.16 -19.47 -32.23
CA GLU A 262 4.21 -20.35 -31.05
C GLU A 262 5.20 -21.51 -31.28
N LEU A 263 6.33 -21.46 -30.57
CA LEU A 263 7.30 -22.55 -30.50
C LEU A 263 6.76 -23.69 -29.59
N PRO A 264 6.78 -24.96 -30.04
CA PRO A 264 6.33 -26.09 -29.25
C PRO A 264 7.28 -26.38 -28.08
N ILE A 265 6.73 -26.38 -26.87
CA ILE A 265 7.44 -26.76 -25.64
C ILE A 265 7.72 -28.27 -25.66
N THR A 266 8.93 -28.64 -26.03
CA THR A 266 9.44 -30.02 -25.85
C THR A 266 9.82 -30.22 -24.39
N LEU A 267 9.05 -31.05 -23.68
CA LEU A 267 9.40 -31.47 -22.32
C LEU A 267 10.65 -32.37 -22.32
N PRO A 268 11.58 -32.19 -21.37
CA PRO A 268 12.79 -33.00 -21.27
C PRO A 268 12.49 -34.46 -20.92
N PRO A 269 13.21 -35.42 -21.52
CA PRO A 269 13.06 -36.84 -21.22
C PRO A 269 13.53 -37.12 -19.78
N GLY A 270 12.63 -37.62 -18.93
CA GLY A 270 12.96 -38.03 -17.56
C GLY A 270 12.01 -37.54 -16.47
N SER A 271 10.96 -36.78 -16.80
CA SER A 271 9.96 -36.35 -15.82
C SER A 271 9.13 -37.55 -15.28
N PRO A 272 9.06 -37.75 -13.94
CA PRO A 272 8.31 -38.85 -13.35
C PRO A 272 6.81 -38.76 -13.67
N ARG A 273 6.23 -39.84 -14.19
CA ARG A 273 4.78 -39.91 -14.43
C ARG A 273 4.03 -39.84 -13.08
N PRO A 274 2.95 -39.05 -12.97
CA PRO A 274 2.13 -39.01 -11.76
C PRO A 274 1.51 -40.40 -11.49
N ARG A 275 1.73 -40.93 -10.28
CA ARG A 275 1.15 -42.19 -9.81
C ARG A 275 -0.37 -42.02 -9.64
N ARG A 276 -1.15 -42.94 -10.20
CA ARG A 276 -2.60 -43.01 -10.00
C ARG A 276 -2.93 -43.26 -8.51
N PRO A 277 -3.97 -42.62 -7.95
CA PRO A 277 -4.44 -42.92 -6.60
C PRO A 277 -5.04 -44.34 -6.57
N GLY A 278 -4.48 -45.19 -5.72
CA GLY A 278 -4.99 -46.53 -5.46
C GLY A 278 -6.24 -46.50 -4.58
N ALA A 279 -7.22 -47.31 -4.96
CA ALA A 279 -8.47 -47.52 -4.22
C ALA A 279 -8.19 -48.03 -2.80
N ALA A 280 -8.70 -47.31 -1.80
CA ALA A 280 -8.72 -47.75 -0.42
C ALA A 280 -9.76 -48.87 -0.25
N ARG A 281 -9.29 -50.05 0.16
CA ARG A 281 -10.15 -51.16 0.58
C ARG A 281 -10.72 -50.87 1.96
N SER A 282 -12.04 -50.87 2.07
CA SER A 282 -12.76 -50.93 3.34
C SER A 282 -12.74 -52.36 3.87
N SER A 283 -12.17 -52.55 5.05
CA SER A 283 -12.48 -53.70 5.89
C SER A 283 -12.13 -53.31 7.30
N LEU A 284 -13.13 -53.30 8.19
CA LEU A 284 -13.08 -53.91 9.51
C LEU A 284 -14.52 -53.96 10.10
N PRO A 285 -14.78 -54.94 10.98
CA PRO A 285 -16.10 -55.45 11.36
C PRO A 285 -16.83 -54.64 12.44
#